data_AF-A0A956U5D2-F1
#
_entry.id   AF-A0A956U5D2-F1
#
_cell.length_a   1.000
_cell.length_b   1.000
_cell.length_c   1.000
_cell.angle_alpha   90.00
_cell.angle_beta   90.00
_cell.angle_gamma   90.00
#
_symmetry.space_group_name_H-M   'P 1'
#
loop_
_entity.id
_entity.type
_entity.pdbx_description
1 polymer ?
#
loop_
_entity_poly.entity_id
_entity_poly.type
_entity_poly.pdbx_seq_one_letter_code
_entity_poly.pdbx_strand_id
1 'polypeptide(L)'
;MTTPDQKFLRRLKFWALPVAFSLVGAIAGPGLCALETDDVGMYGSILISRKAHAAATAMKQGQYGEAQMHYKALIGMDPKEDDFYFGLYEASRKMQQWPEVALALEQLFQHNPKYKAEMPLEYGECLYHMNKYSEAEPVLKAALAKVDEPSIVEKQLKKLMMKSIIIKQKHVGKIVVPKYKVIAPVPKRETVTQKMADPQTSSTALNMEAAYLRSECIVIAEYKGYEKDDMVTFYNPPKAIYRIEESLKGHDMNKTLPIRYEFHDKTNKPKPEGWKFDEKEMMPEKGSKWIIFIPNAIPVDGQFETYHGSYGRLEYNEDNYDKVLRILEQHKGQTR
;
A
#
# COMPACT_ATOMS: atom_id res chain seq x y z
N MET A 1 -53.95 -61.58 29.51
CA MET A 1 -53.51 -61.04 28.21
C MET A 1 -52.05 -60.62 28.34
N THR A 2 -51.19 -61.42 27.72
CA THR A 2 -49.81 -61.15 27.24
C THR A 2 -48.84 -60.30 28.08
N THR A 3 -48.13 -61.01 28.97
CA THR A 3 -46.66 -61.17 29.13
C THR A 3 -45.62 -60.02 29.04
N PRO A 4 -44.49 -60.17 29.79
CA PRO A 4 -43.49 -59.14 30.13
C PRO A 4 -42.21 -59.24 29.26
N ASP A 5 -41.22 -58.36 29.47
CA ASP A 5 -39.84 -58.86 29.56
C ASP A 5 -38.84 -57.95 30.28
N GLN A 6 -37.91 -58.60 30.98
CA GLN A 6 -36.90 -58.04 31.86
C GLN A 6 -35.54 -58.66 31.48
N LYS A 7 -34.46 -57.86 31.59
CA LYS A 7 -33.02 -58.22 31.67
C LYS A 7 -32.20 -58.22 30.38
N PHE A 8 -31.11 -57.44 30.43
CA PHE A 8 -29.70 -57.71 30.05
C PHE A 8 -29.03 -56.31 29.91
N LEU A 9 -27.84 -55.94 30.40
CA LEU A 9 -26.70 -56.59 31.03
C LEU A 9 -25.86 -55.58 31.82
N ARG A 10 -25.20 -56.12 32.83
CA ARG A 10 -23.97 -55.67 33.51
C ARG A 10 -22.92 -55.01 32.59
N ARG A 11 -22.19 -54.03 33.13
CA ARG A 11 -20.73 -54.14 33.37
C ARG A 11 -20.18 -53.00 34.25
N LEU A 12 -19.49 -53.42 35.31
CA LEU A 12 -18.60 -52.63 36.17
C LEU A 12 -17.52 -51.89 35.37
N LYS A 13 -16.92 -50.81 35.91
CA LYS A 13 -15.57 -50.85 36.53
C LYS A 13 -14.99 -49.47 36.93
N PHE A 14 -14.61 -49.41 38.22
CA PHE A 14 -13.42 -48.83 38.87
C PHE A 14 -13.10 -47.32 38.89
N TRP A 15 -12.90 -46.89 40.13
CA TRP A 15 -12.11 -45.77 40.62
C TRP A 15 -10.74 -45.57 39.94
N ALA A 16 -10.35 -44.31 39.77
CA ALA A 16 -8.95 -43.88 39.81
C ALA A 16 -8.85 -42.51 40.51
N LEU A 17 -7.86 -42.40 41.39
CA LEU A 17 -7.54 -41.28 42.28
C LEU A 17 -7.24 -39.96 41.54
N PRO A 18 -7.36 -38.79 42.22
CA PRO A 18 -6.96 -37.51 41.66
C PRO A 18 -5.45 -37.35 41.72
N VAL A 19 -4.82 -37.09 40.57
CA VAL A 19 -3.44 -36.60 40.51
C VAL A 19 -3.49 -35.07 40.55
N ALA A 20 -2.90 -34.51 41.60
CA ALA A 20 -2.65 -33.09 41.71
C ALA A 20 -1.59 -32.64 40.68
N PHE A 21 -1.90 -31.58 39.93
CA PHE A 21 -0.89 -30.72 39.33
C PHE A 21 -1.23 -29.28 39.69
N SER A 22 -0.48 -28.76 40.66
CA SER A 22 -0.35 -27.34 40.93
C SER A 22 0.56 -26.70 39.89
N LEU A 23 0.13 -25.62 39.23
CA LEU A 23 0.84 -24.33 39.17
C LEU A 23 0.04 -23.32 38.32
N VAL A 24 -0.23 -22.15 38.93
CA VAL A 24 0.05 -20.78 38.43
C VAL A 24 -0.26 -20.54 36.94
N GLY A 25 -1.26 -19.75 36.56
CA GLY A 25 -1.42 -18.35 36.97
C GLY A 25 -0.88 -17.45 35.85
N ALA A 26 -1.75 -17.05 34.93
CA ALA A 26 -1.74 -15.78 34.19
C ALA A 26 -2.84 -15.84 33.13
N ILE A 27 -3.99 -15.26 33.44
CA ILE A 27 -4.95 -14.84 32.41
C ILE A 27 -4.28 -13.67 31.70
N ALA A 28 -3.53 -13.95 30.64
CA ALA A 28 -3.17 -12.93 29.68
C ALA A 28 -4.48 -12.46 29.04
N GLY A 29 -4.89 -11.23 29.35
CA GLY A 29 -5.91 -10.55 28.57
C GLY A 29 -5.50 -10.50 27.09
N PRO A 30 -6.42 -10.17 26.17
CA PRO A 30 -6.05 -9.93 24.77
C PRO A 30 -5.27 -8.61 24.71
N GLY A 31 -4.01 -8.65 25.15
CA GLY A 31 -2.99 -7.70 24.76
C GLY A 31 -2.68 -7.95 23.30
N LEU A 32 -2.66 -6.86 22.53
CA LEU A 32 -2.26 -6.77 21.13
C LEU A 32 -1.19 -7.82 20.77
N CYS A 33 -1.60 -8.88 20.08
CA CYS A 33 -0.70 -9.71 19.31
C CYS A 33 -1.11 -9.60 17.84
N ALA A 34 -0.64 -8.53 17.21
CA ALA A 34 -0.40 -8.46 15.79
C ALA A 34 0.99 -7.85 15.62
N LEU A 35 1.99 -8.66 15.93
CA LEU A 35 3.37 -8.40 15.58
C LEU A 35 3.65 -9.35 14.43
N GLU A 36 3.48 -8.86 13.20
CA GLU A 36 4.26 -9.26 12.03
C GLU A 36 3.86 -8.47 10.77
N THR A 37 4.89 -7.90 10.14
CA THR A 37 4.99 -7.28 8.80
C THR A 37 4.88 -5.75 8.68
N ASP A 38 5.92 -5.20 8.07
CA ASP A 38 6.31 -3.80 8.02
C ASP A 38 5.39 -2.92 7.14
N ASP A 39 5.21 -1.68 7.58
CA ASP A 39 4.84 -0.49 6.79
C ASP A 39 3.39 -0.31 6.24
N VAL A 40 2.32 -0.90 6.82
CA VAL A 40 0.93 -0.55 6.40
C VAL A 40 0.34 0.72 7.04
N GLY A 41 1.04 1.32 8.02
CA GLY A 41 0.57 2.49 8.77
C GLY A 41 -0.67 2.24 9.64
N MET A 42 -1.15 3.27 10.34
CA MET A 42 -2.24 3.14 11.33
C MET A 42 -3.63 2.89 10.72
N TYR A 43 -3.76 2.94 9.39
CA TYR A 43 -5.02 2.72 8.66
C TYR A 43 -5.13 1.31 8.04
N GLY A 44 -4.16 0.43 8.26
CA GLY A 44 -4.20 -0.95 7.75
C GLY A 44 -4.01 -1.08 6.22
N SER A 45 -3.92 0.03 5.49
CA SER A 45 -3.65 0.08 4.05
C SER A 45 -2.51 1.06 3.77
N ILE A 46 -1.56 0.65 2.91
CA ILE A 46 -0.42 1.49 2.49
C ILE A 46 -0.93 2.67 1.66
N LEU A 47 -1.89 2.42 0.77
CA LEU A 47 -2.47 3.45 -0.08
C LEU A 47 -3.20 4.51 0.75
N ILE A 48 -4.04 4.06 1.68
CA ILE A 48 -4.75 4.95 2.60
C ILE A 48 -3.75 5.71 3.48
N SER A 49 -2.76 5.04 4.07
CA SER A 49 -1.73 5.68 4.89
C SER A 49 -0.90 6.71 4.13
N ARG A 50 -0.49 6.43 2.87
CA ARG A 50 0.22 7.38 2.02
C ARG A 50 -0.64 8.59 1.66
N LYS A 51 -1.88 8.39 1.23
CA LYS A 51 -2.78 9.51 0.90
C LYS A 51 -3.15 10.32 2.15
N ALA A 52 -3.31 9.68 3.31
CA ALA A 52 -3.49 10.36 4.59
C ALA A 52 -2.25 11.19 4.98
N HIS A 53 -1.04 10.67 4.77
CA HIS A 53 0.20 11.41 4.96
C HIS A 53 0.30 12.62 4.03
N ALA A 54 -0.05 12.45 2.74
CA ALA A 54 -0.08 13.55 1.77
C ALA A 54 -1.09 14.63 2.18
N ALA A 55 -2.31 14.24 2.56
CA ALA A 55 -3.33 15.15 3.07
C ALA A 55 -2.86 15.93 4.30
N ALA A 56 -2.25 15.24 5.28
CA ALA A 56 -1.70 15.84 6.48
C ALA A 56 -0.55 16.82 6.19
N THR A 57 0.31 16.48 5.21
CA THR A 57 1.41 17.34 4.77
C THR A 57 0.87 18.60 4.10
N ALA A 58 -0.09 18.47 3.18
CA ALA A 58 -0.76 19.60 2.53
C ALA A 58 -1.46 20.51 3.56
N MET A 59 -2.14 19.95 4.56
CA MET A 59 -2.73 20.71 5.66
C MET A 59 -1.69 21.54 6.43
N LYS A 60 -0.54 20.96 6.76
CA LYS A 60 0.56 21.66 7.45
C LYS A 60 1.18 22.76 6.59
N GLN A 61 1.21 22.58 5.27
CA GLN A 61 1.72 23.56 4.32
C GLN A 61 0.69 24.66 3.98
N GLY A 62 -0.53 24.59 4.52
CA GLY A 62 -1.61 25.54 4.21
C GLY A 62 -2.23 25.35 2.83
N GLN A 63 -1.93 24.23 2.15
CA GLN A 63 -2.47 23.87 0.84
C GLN A 63 -3.83 23.19 1.00
N TYR A 64 -4.82 23.93 1.48
CA TYR A 64 -6.11 23.37 1.88
C TYR A 64 -6.90 22.73 0.73
N GLY A 65 -6.76 23.24 -0.51
CA GLY A 65 -7.44 22.66 -1.68
C GLY A 65 -6.93 21.26 -2.03
N GLU A 66 -5.62 21.05 -1.98
CA GLU A 66 -4.99 19.74 -2.22
C GLU A 66 -5.32 18.76 -1.08
N ALA A 67 -5.27 19.24 0.17
CA ALA A 67 -5.71 18.45 1.32
C ALA A 67 -7.17 17.99 1.18
N GLN A 68 -8.07 18.89 0.77
CA GLN A 68 -9.48 18.58 0.55
C GLN A 68 -9.66 17.48 -0.51
N MET A 69 -8.92 17.56 -1.63
CA MET A 69 -8.95 16.53 -2.66
C MET A 69 -8.50 15.16 -2.12
N HIS A 70 -7.43 15.12 -1.33
CA HIS A 70 -6.96 13.88 -0.72
C HIS A 70 -7.96 13.31 0.28
N TYR A 71 -8.59 14.13 1.13
CA TYR A 71 -9.62 13.65 2.06
C TYR A 71 -10.86 13.11 1.33
N LYS A 72 -11.32 13.77 0.25
CA LYS A 72 -12.41 13.25 -0.59
C LYS A 72 -12.05 11.89 -1.21
N ALA A 73 -10.81 11.72 -1.67
CA ALA A 73 -10.33 10.43 -2.19
C ALA A 73 -10.27 9.35 -1.10
N LEU A 74 -9.79 9.69 0.11
CA LEU A 74 -9.74 8.80 1.26
C LEU A 74 -11.13 8.33 1.70
N ILE A 75 -12.10 9.25 1.74
CA ILE A 75 -13.52 8.91 2.02
C ILE A 75 -14.08 7.94 0.97
N GLY A 76 -13.69 8.09 -0.30
CA GLY A 76 -14.06 7.14 -1.35
C GLY A 76 -13.45 5.74 -1.17
N MET A 77 -12.32 5.62 -0.47
CA MET A 77 -11.64 4.35 -0.20
C MET A 77 -12.14 3.68 1.07
N ASP A 78 -12.30 4.44 2.15
CA ASP A 78 -12.86 3.98 3.42
C ASP A 78 -13.87 5.00 3.96
N PRO A 79 -15.16 4.85 3.59
CA PRO A 79 -16.20 5.78 3.98
C PRO A 79 -16.53 5.76 5.47
N LYS A 80 -16.04 4.79 6.26
CA LYS A 80 -16.41 4.59 7.67
C LYS A 80 -15.42 5.23 8.65
N GLU A 81 -14.27 5.71 8.18
CA GLU A 81 -13.25 6.30 9.04
C GLU A 81 -13.53 7.79 9.28
N ASP A 82 -13.91 8.12 10.52
CA ASP A 82 -14.23 9.49 10.96
C ASP A 82 -13.07 10.46 10.76
N ASP A 83 -11.83 10.00 10.92
CA ASP A 83 -10.63 10.84 10.84
C ASP A 83 -10.58 11.63 9.51
N PHE A 84 -11.08 11.05 8.40
CA PHE A 84 -11.08 11.70 7.09
C PHE A 84 -12.14 12.79 6.95
N TYR A 85 -13.30 12.64 7.61
CA TYR A 85 -14.32 13.67 7.63
C TYR A 85 -13.90 14.86 8.52
N PHE A 86 -13.18 14.61 9.63
CA PHE A 86 -12.54 15.69 10.39
C PHE A 86 -11.51 16.46 9.55
N GLY A 87 -10.69 15.75 8.78
CA GLY A 87 -9.75 16.37 7.84
C GLY A 87 -10.44 17.20 6.76
N LEU A 88 -11.51 16.66 6.16
CA LEU A 88 -12.33 17.35 5.16
C LEU A 88 -13.00 18.60 5.73
N TYR A 89 -13.57 18.50 6.93
CA TYR A 89 -14.18 19.62 7.67
C TYR A 89 -13.18 20.77 7.82
N GLU A 90 -11.99 20.49 8.36
CA GLU A 90 -11.01 21.55 8.65
C GLU A 90 -10.46 22.17 7.36
N ALA A 91 -10.13 21.36 6.36
CA ALA A 91 -9.67 21.85 5.06
C ALA A 91 -10.72 22.76 4.41
N SER A 92 -11.99 22.35 4.41
CA SER A 92 -13.09 23.09 3.80
C SER A 92 -13.42 24.37 4.59
N ARG A 93 -13.36 24.34 5.92
CA ARG A 93 -13.55 25.50 6.79
C ARG A 93 -12.47 26.56 6.55
N LYS A 94 -11.21 26.16 6.43
CA LYS A 94 -10.11 27.08 6.09
C LYS A 94 -10.28 27.72 4.71
N MET A 95 -10.93 27.03 3.79
CA MET A 95 -11.29 27.55 2.46
C MET A 95 -12.63 28.30 2.44
N GLN A 96 -13.36 28.38 3.56
CA GLN A 96 -14.70 28.96 3.65
C GLN A 96 -15.72 28.31 2.70
N GLN A 97 -15.54 27.02 2.41
CA GLN A 97 -16.44 26.20 1.59
C GLN A 97 -17.51 25.57 2.47
N TRP A 98 -18.49 26.38 2.88
CA TRP A 98 -19.52 26.02 3.84
C TRP A 98 -20.44 24.86 3.43
N PRO A 99 -20.80 24.65 2.15
CA PRO A 99 -21.54 23.46 1.73
C PRO A 99 -20.78 22.16 2.02
N GLU A 100 -19.48 22.13 1.74
CA GLU A 100 -18.61 20.99 2.01
C GLU A 100 -18.39 20.77 3.51
N VAL A 101 -18.30 21.86 4.29
CA VAL A 101 -18.28 21.80 5.76
C VAL A 101 -19.55 21.14 6.29
N ALA A 102 -20.73 21.54 5.78
CA ALA A 102 -22.00 20.97 6.18
C ALA A 102 -22.07 19.46 5.89
N LEU A 103 -21.64 19.05 4.70
CA LEU A 103 -21.59 17.64 4.32
C LEU A 103 -20.69 16.83 5.28
N ALA A 104 -19.49 17.33 5.58
CA ALA A 104 -18.56 16.66 6.49
C ALA A 104 -19.16 16.53 7.91
N LEU A 105 -19.78 17.59 8.44
CA LEU A 105 -20.44 17.57 9.75
C LEU A 105 -21.63 16.60 9.78
N GLU A 106 -22.46 16.59 8.73
CA GLU A 106 -23.60 15.67 8.64
C GLU A 106 -23.14 14.21 8.67
N GLN A 107 -22.09 13.86 7.93
CA GLN A 107 -21.52 12.51 7.95
C GLN A 107 -20.95 12.13 9.32
N LEU A 108 -20.21 13.03 9.97
CA LEU A 108 -19.74 12.81 11.34
C LEU A 108 -20.90 12.55 12.31
N PHE A 109 -21.97 13.33 12.23
CA PHE A 109 -23.14 13.16 13.09
C PHE A 109 -23.93 11.88 12.79
N GLN A 110 -23.92 11.41 11.54
CA GLN A 110 -24.49 10.12 11.16
C GLN A 110 -23.68 8.95 11.72
N HIS A 111 -22.35 9.03 11.64
CA HIS A 111 -21.45 8.00 12.18
C HIS A 111 -21.53 7.90 13.69
N ASN A 112 -21.50 9.05 14.37
CA ASN A 112 -21.60 9.11 15.82
C ASN A 112 -22.46 10.32 16.23
N PRO A 113 -23.72 10.09 16.61
CA PRO A 113 -24.64 11.15 17.03
C PRO A 113 -24.13 12.00 18.21
N LYS A 114 -23.15 11.51 19.00
CA LYS A 114 -22.55 12.27 20.10
C LYS A 114 -21.78 13.49 19.62
N TYR A 115 -21.17 13.43 18.43
CA TYR A 115 -20.41 14.55 17.88
C TYR A 115 -21.27 15.81 17.73
N LYS A 116 -22.58 15.67 17.45
CA LYS A 116 -23.48 16.82 17.35
C LYS A 116 -23.61 17.59 18.68
N ALA A 117 -23.52 16.90 19.81
CA ALA A 117 -23.56 17.52 21.14
C ALA A 117 -22.19 18.04 21.60
N GLU A 118 -21.11 17.47 21.06
CA GLU A 118 -19.71 17.81 21.37
C GLU A 118 -19.16 18.93 20.45
N MET A 119 -19.78 19.19 19.31
CA MET A 119 -19.36 20.20 18.30
C MET A 119 -20.40 21.32 18.07
N PRO A 120 -20.96 21.95 19.12
CA PRO A 120 -21.96 23.00 18.93
C PRO A 120 -21.38 24.25 18.27
N LEU A 121 -20.12 24.60 18.53
CA LEU A 121 -19.48 25.77 17.92
C LEU A 121 -19.38 25.59 16.41
N GLU A 122 -18.81 24.48 15.98
CA GLU A 122 -18.54 24.16 14.58
C GLU A 122 -19.82 24.04 13.76
N TYR A 123 -20.87 23.43 14.34
CA TYR A 123 -22.18 23.35 13.71
C TYR A 123 -22.87 24.71 13.64
N GLY A 124 -22.82 25.50 14.71
CA GLY A 124 -23.38 26.85 14.76
C GLY A 124 -22.71 27.79 13.75
N GLU A 125 -21.38 27.76 13.64
CA GLU A 125 -20.62 28.50 12.63
C GLU A 125 -21.04 28.12 11.21
N CYS A 126 -21.17 26.82 10.93
CA CYS A 126 -21.61 26.34 9.63
C CYS A 126 -23.02 26.86 9.29
N LEU A 127 -23.97 26.78 10.22
CA LEU A 127 -25.33 27.29 10.02
C LEU A 127 -25.35 28.81 9.78
N TYR A 128 -24.54 29.56 10.54
CA TYR A 128 -24.41 31.00 10.38
C TYR A 128 -23.93 31.37 8.97
N HIS A 129 -22.86 30.74 8.50
CA HIS A 129 -22.32 31.00 7.15
C HIS A 129 -23.19 30.47 6.01
N MET A 130 -24.10 29.53 6.29
CA MET A 130 -25.15 29.10 5.37
C MET A 130 -26.41 29.99 5.42
N ASN A 131 -26.37 31.13 6.13
CA ASN A 131 -27.50 32.05 6.33
C ASN A 131 -28.70 31.45 7.09
N LYS A 132 -28.50 30.38 7.86
CA LYS A 132 -29.54 29.73 8.68
C LYS A 132 -29.56 30.31 10.10
N TYR A 133 -29.73 31.63 10.20
CA TYR A 133 -29.54 32.38 11.44
C TYR A 133 -30.47 31.92 12.59
N SER A 134 -31.73 31.62 12.29
CA SER A 134 -32.71 31.14 13.28
C SER A 134 -32.32 29.79 13.91
N GLU A 135 -31.60 28.95 13.17
CA GLU A 135 -31.08 27.68 13.66
C GLU A 135 -29.72 27.85 14.33
N ALA A 136 -28.88 28.78 13.84
CA ALA A 136 -27.54 29.03 14.36
C ALA A 136 -27.55 29.66 15.75
N GLU A 137 -28.44 30.62 16.02
CA GLU A 137 -28.47 31.38 17.28
C GLU A 137 -28.55 30.50 18.55
N PRO A 138 -29.52 29.56 18.70
CA PRO A 138 -29.59 28.72 19.89
C PRO A 138 -28.37 27.79 20.03
N VAL A 139 -27.81 27.34 18.91
CA VAL A 139 -26.64 26.44 18.89
C VAL A 139 -25.37 27.19 19.32
N LEU A 140 -25.14 28.38 18.79
CA LEU A 140 -24.00 29.23 19.17
C LEU A 140 -24.09 29.70 20.62
N LYS A 141 -25.29 30.01 21.12
CA LYS A 141 -25.51 30.30 22.55
C LYS A 141 -25.14 29.11 23.44
N ALA A 142 -25.50 27.88 23.04
CA ALA A 142 -25.10 26.68 23.75
C ALA A 142 -23.58 26.44 23.68
N ALA A 143 -22.94 26.78 22.56
CA ALA A 143 -21.49 26.70 22.40
C ALA A 143 -20.75 27.66 23.34
N LEU A 144 -21.26 28.88 23.55
CA LEU A 144 -20.69 29.86 24.49
C LEU A 144 -20.63 29.34 25.93
N ALA A 145 -21.52 28.43 26.32
CA ALA A 145 -21.50 27.80 27.64
C ALA A 145 -20.39 26.74 27.80
N LYS A 146 -19.73 26.33 26.71
CA LYS A 146 -18.71 25.27 26.67
C LYS A 146 -17.34 25.77 26.19
N VAL A 147 -17.09 27.08 26.21
CA VAL A 147 -15.88 27.69 25.64
C VAL A 147 -14.59 27.18 26.29
N ASP A 148 -14.65 26.80 27.57
CA ASP A 148 -13.49 26.28 28.31
C ASP A 148 -13.19 24.79 28.02
N GLU A 149 -14.08 24.09 27.31
CA GLU A 149 -13.86 22.69 26.92
C GLU A 149 -12.92 22.62 25.70
N PRO A 150 -11.93 21.71 25.69
CA PRO A 150 -11.03 21.56 24.55
C PRO A 150 -11.82 21.08 23.31
N SER A 151 -11.62 21.75 22.16
CA SER A 151 -12.31 21.38 20.92
C SER A 151 -11.99 19.93 20.54
N ILE A 152 -13.04 19.13 20.37
CA ILE A 152 -12.92 17.75 19.89
C ILE A 152 -12.28 17.71 18.51
N VAL A 153 -12.51 18.72 17.67
CA VAL A 153 -11.89 18.82 16.35
C VAL A 153 -10.38 18.88 16.47
N GLU A 154 -9.84 19.72 17.34
CA GLU A 154 -8.39 19.82 17.54
C GLU A 154 -7.80 18.49 17.99
N LYS A 155 -8.47 17.81 18.93
CA LYS A 155 -8.06 16.49 19.40
C LYS A 155 -8.06 15.44 18.29
N GLN A 156 -9.10 15.39 17.47
CA GLN A 156 -9.22 14.43 16.36
C GLN A 156 -8.24 14.75 15.23
N LEU A 157 -8.03 16.03 14.91
CA LEU A 157 -7.02 16.45 13.95
C LEU A 157 -5.62 16.07 14.42
N LYS A 158 -5.29 16.25 15.71
CA LYS A 158 -4.00 15.81 16.24
C LYS A 158 -3.82 14.30 16.11
N LYS A 159 -4.86 13.51 16.41
CA LYS A 159 -4.87 12.06 16.25
C LYS A 159 -4.68 11.65 14.78
N LEU A 160 -5.44 12.24 13.85
CA LEU A 160 -5.29 12.08 12.41
C LEU A 160 -3.86 12.36 11.96
N MET A 161 -3.30 13.50 12.38
CA MET A 161 -1.94 13.90 12.03
C MET A 161 -0.91 12.89 12.55
N MET A 162 -1.08 12.37 13.77
CA MET A 162 -0.19 11.32 14.31
C MET A 162 -0.33 10.00 13.53
N LYS A 163 -1.55 9.55 13.25
CA LYS A 163 -1.82 8.33 12.48
C LYS A 163 -1.26 8.39 11.06
N SER A 164 -1.19 9.59 10.49
CA SER A 164 -0.68 9.83 9.14
C SER A 164 0.86 9.75 9.04
N ILE A 165 1.61 9.78 10.15
CA ILE A 165 3.08 9.73 10.11
C ILE A 165 3.55 8.31 9.79
N ILE A 166 4.22 8.14 8.65
CA ILE A 166 4.86 6.88 8.26
C ILE A 166 6.26 6.84 8.92
N ILE A 167 6.41 6.01 9.95
CA ILE A 167 7.72 5.75 10.57
C ILE A 167 8.35 4.56 9.84
N LYS A 168 9.28 4.82 8.92
CA LYS A 168 10.07 3.75 8.27
C LYS A 168 10.96 3.08 9.32
N GLN A 169 10.59 1.88 9.79
CA GLN A 169 11.46 1.11 10.68
C GLN A 169 12.59 0.46 9.87
N LYS A 170 13.83 0.73 10.28
CA LYS A 170 15.01 0.21 9.60
C LYS A 170 15.30 -1.21 10.08
N HIS A 171 14.74 -2.21 9.42
CA HIS A 171 15.03 -3.61 9.73
C HIS A 171 16.43 -3.97 9.25
N VAL A 172 17.39 -4.02 10.17
CA VAL A 172 18.74 -4.54 9.90
C VAL A 172 18.69 -6.07 10.02
N GLY A 173 18.14 -6.73 9.01
CA GLY A 173 18.20 -8.19 8.92
C GLY A 173 19.66 -8.65 8.70
N LYS A 174 20.13 -9.61 9.49
CA LYS A 174 21.42 -10.29 9.21
C LYS A 174 21.22 -11.24 8.02
N ILE A 175 21.91 -10.97 6.93
CA ILE A 175 21.98 -11.88 5.77
C ILE A 175 22.71 -13.15 6.21
N VAL A 176 22.00 -14.27 6.28
CA VAL A 176 22.60 -15.60 6.45
C VAL A 176 22.90 -16.14 5.06
N VAL A 177 24.17 -16.10 4.66
CA VAL A 177 24.62 -16.65 3.37
C VAL A 177 24.65 -18.18 3.48
N PRO A 178 23.90 -18.94 2.66
CA PRO A 178 23.99 -20.40 2.67
C PRO A 178 25.35 -20.86 2.14
N LYS A 179 25.96 -21.84 2.83
CA LYS A 179 27.35 -22.30 2.61
C LYS A 179 27.57 -23.18 1.37
N TYR A 180 26.56 -23.48 0.56
CA TYR A 180 26.74 -24.37 -0.60
C TYR A 180 25.94 -23.93 -1.83
N LYS A 181 26.58 -24.05 -2.98
CA LYS A 181 26.07 -23.69 -4.31
C LYS A 181 25.47 -24.95 -4.94
N VAL A 182 24.13 -25.05 -4.99
CA VAL A 182 23.47 -26.16 -5.71
C VAL A 182 23.46 -25.80 -7.19
N ILE A 183 24.22 -26.54 -8.01
CA ILE A 183 24.14 -26.45 -9.47
C ILE A 183 23.08 -27.46 -9.92
N ALA A 184 21.85 -26.99 -10.11
CA ALA A 184 20.81 -27.79 -10.75
C ALA A 184 20.96 -27.70 -12.28
N PRO A 185 20.84 -28.81 -13.03
CA PRO A 185 20.83 -28.76 -14.49
C PRO A 185 19.60 -27.99 -14.97
N VAL A 186 19.82 -27.00 -15.86
CA VAL A 186 18.76 -26.18 -16.44
C VAL A 186 18.01 -27.03 -17.47
N PRO A 187 16.72 -27.38 -17.27
CA PRO A 187 15.96 -28.12 -18.26
C PRO A 187 15.74 -27.27 -19.51
N LYS A 188 15.85 -27.88 -20.70
CA LYS A 188 15.51 -27.24 -21.98
C LYS A 188 14.03 -26.86 -21.96
N ARG A 189 13.74 -25.57 -22.17
CA ARG A 189 12.38 -25.03 -22.18
C ARG A 189 11.75 -25.22 -23.56
N GLU A 190 10.56 -25.80 -23.61
CA GLU A 190 9.72 -25.84 -24.81
C GLU A 190 9.11 -24.45 -25.07
N THR A 191 9.02 -24.07 -26.34
CA THR A 191 8.44 -22.79 -26.76
C THR A 191 6.91 -22.85 -26.79
N VAL A 192 6.27 -21.98 -26.00
CA VAL A 192 4.80 -21.89 -25.86
C VAL A 192 4.23 -20.88 -26.87
N THR A 193 3.09 -21.20 -27.49
CA THR A 193 2.37 -20.31 -28.43
C THR A 193 1.42 -19.35 -27.70
N GLN A 194 1.17 -18.16 -28.29
CA GLN A 194 0.36 -17.07 -27.68
C GLN A 194 -1.04 -17.47 -27.20
N LYS A 195 -1.64 -18.55 -27.73
CA LYS A 195 -2.98 -19.03 -27.34
C LYS A 195 -3.00 -19.79 -26.00
N MET A 196 -1.86 -20.16 -25.44
CA MET A 196 -1.75 -20.89 -24.16
C MET A 196 -1.48 -19.97 -22.97
N ALA A 197 -1.51 -18.65 -23.17
CA ALA A 197 -1.15 -17.68 -22.15
C ALA A 197 -2.36 -17.28 -21.31
N ASP A 198 -2.66 -18.04 -20.25
CA ASP A 198 -3.54 -17.57 -19.19
C ASP A 198 -2.88 -16.35 -18.49
N PRO A 199 -3.60 -15.23 -18.29
CA PRO A 199 -3.07 -14.00 -17.70
C PRO A 199 -2.38 -14.17 -16.34
N GLN A 200 -2.78 -15.18 -15.55
CA GLN A 200 -2.23 -15.43 -14.20
C GLN A 200 -1.12 -16.48 -14.19
N THR A 201 -1.14 -17.44 -15.11
CA THR A 201 -0.20 -18.58 -15.08
C THR A 201 0.87 -18.51 -16.16
N SER A 202 0.67 -17.72 -17.22
CA SER A 202 1.60 -17.64 -18.33
C SER A 202 2.89 -16.89 -17.99
N SER A 203 4.01 -17.46 -18.43
CA SER A 203 5.32 -16.81 -18.38
C SER A 203 5.50 -15.68 -19.40
N THR A 204 4.51 -15.43 -20.26
CA THR A 204 4.56 -14.43 -21.35
C THR A 204 3.51 -13.31 -21.23
N ALA A 205 2.77 -13.27 -20.11
CA ALA A 205 1.70 -12.30 -19.95
C ALA A 205 2.25 -10.88 -19.72
N LEU A 206 1.92 -9.94 -20.60
CA LEU A 206 2.25 -8.53 -20.44
C LEU A 206 1.17 -7.80 -19.62
N ASN A 207 1.04 -8.19 -18.36
CA ASN A 207 0.18 -7.49 -17.40
C ASN A 207 0.93 -7.24 -16.09
N MET A 208 0.46 -6.26 -15.33
CA MET A 208 1.14 -5.80 -14.10
C MET A 208 1.07 -6.82 -12.96
N GLU A 209 0.01 -7.62 -12.91
CA GLU A 209 -0.16 -8.69 -11.93
C GLU A 209 0.90 -9.79 -12.13
N ALA A 210 1.10 -10.21 -13.39
CA ALA A 210 2.15 -11.14 -13.78
C ALA A 210 3.55 -10.55 -13.54
N ALA A 211 3.76 -9.26 -13.84
CA ALA A 211 5.01 -8.57 -13.51
C ALA A 211 5.29 -8.59 -12.01
N TYR A 212 4.28 -8.34 -11.18
CA TYR A 212 4.38 -8.44 -9.74
C TYR A 212 4.70 -9.86 -9.28
N LEU A 213 3.92 -10.87 -9.70
CA LEU A 213 4.08 -12.26 -9.26
C LEU A 213 5.42 -12.87 -9.67
N ARG A 214 5.95 -12.49 -10.83
CA ARG A 214 7.19 -13.02 -11.40
C ARG A 214 8.43 -12.24 -10.98
N SER A 215 8.27 -11.03 -10.42
CA SER A 215 9.39 -10.24 -9.94
C SER A 215 9.75 -10.61 -8.51
N GLU A 216 11.01 -10.99 -8.29
CA GLU A 216 11.58 -11.11 -6.95
C GLU A 216 11.70 -9.74 -6.27
N CYS A 217 12.12 -8.72 -7.04
CA CYS A 217 12.26 -7.37 -6.52
C CYS A 217 11.51 -6.35 -7.39
N ILE A 218 10.90 -5.36 -6.75
CA ILE A 218 10.29 -4.20 -7.41
C ILE A 218 10.83 -2.97 -6.71
N VAL A 219 11.46 -2.08 -7.48
CA VAL A 219 12.18 -0.93 -6.92
C VAL A 219 11.81 0.35 -7.65
N ILE A 220 11.89 1.47 -6.93
CA ILE A 220 11.94 2.80 -7.51
C ILE A 220 13.40 3.21 -7.60
N ALA A 221 13.84 3.57 -8.79
CA ALA A 221 15.22 3.92 -9.04
C ALA A 221 15.36 5.16 -9.94
N GLU A 222 16.36 5.97 -9.64
CA GLU A 222 16.73 7.16 -10.40
C GLU A 222 17.74 6.79 -11.49
N TYR A 223 17.48 7.16 -12.74
CA TYR A 223 18.39 6.92 -13.84
C TYR A 223 19.61 7.84 -13.78
N LYS A 224 20.82 7.27 -13.78
CA LYS A 224 22.09 8.02 -13.68
C LYS A 224 22.84 8.17 -15.00
N GLY A 225 22.51 7.37 -16.00
CA GLY A 225 23.20 7.32 -17.28
C GLY A 225 23.33 5.87 -17.74
N TYR A 226 24.20 5.62 -18.71
CA TYR A 226 24.38 4.29 -19.26
C TYR A 226 25.79 4.09 -19.80
N GLU A 227 26.16 2.82 -19.97
CA GLU A 227 27.36 2.38 -20.64
C GLU A 227 26.94 1.63 -21.91
N LYS A 228 27.61 1.90 -23.04
CA LYS A 228 27.39 1.20 -24.31
C LYS A 228 28.70 0.62 -24.82
N ASP A 229 28.56 -0.50 -25.53
CA ASP A 229 29.62 -1.05 -26.37
C ASP A 229 29.69 -0.29 -27.70
N ASP A 230 30.71 -0.58 -28.52
CA ASP A 230 30.95 0.08 -29.81
C ASP A 230 29.77 -0.08 -30.78
N MET A 231 29.02 -1.19 -30.66
CA MET A 231 27.83 -1.46 -31.47
C MET A 231 26.60 -1.76 -30.62
N VAL A 232 25.74 -0.76 -30.46
CA VAL A 232 24.39 -0.93 -29.91
C VAL A 232 23.46 -1.45 -30.99
N THR A 233 22.86 -2.62 -30.74
CA THR A 233 21.84 -3.18 -31.63
C THR A 233 20.54 -3.42 -30.86
N PHE A 234 19.46 -3.69 -31.59
CA PHE A 234 18.16 -3.99 -30.98
C PHE A 234 18.22 -5.16 -29.98
N TYR A 235 19.10 -6.14 -30.20
CA TYR A 235 19.28 -7.32 -29.34
C TYR A 235 20.54 -7.24 -28.44
N ASN A 236 21.42 -6.27 -28.70
CA ASN A 236 22.58 -5.93 -27.87
C ASN A 236 22.40 -4.50 -27.31
N PRO A 237 21.50 -4.32 -26.33
CA PRO A 237 21.20 -3.02 -25.77
C PRO A 237 22.32 -2.50 -24.85
N PRO A 238 22.34 -1.19 -24.56
CA PRO A 238 23.24 -0.63 -23.57
C PRO A 238 22.90 -1.11 -22.15
N LYS A 239 23.87 -0.92 -21.25
CA LYS A 239 23.72 -1.12 -19.81
C LYS A 239 23.33 0.20 -19.16
N ALA A 240 22.06 0.34 -18.81
CA ALA A 240 21.54 1.49 -18.09
C ALA A 240 21.89 1.42 -16.60
N ILE A 241 22.36 2.51 -16.02
CA ILE A 241 22.77 2.58 -14.61
C ILE A 241 21.70 3.34 -13.84
N TYR A 242 21.07 2.65 -12.89
CA TYR A 242 20.11 3.23 -11.98
C TYR A 242 20.65 3.27 -10.55
N ARG A 243 20.09 4.16 -9.74
CA ARG A 243 20.29 4.20 -8.30
C ARG A 243 18.96 3.92 -7.59
N ILE A 244 18.90 2.85 -6.80
CA ILE A 244 17.72 2.50 -6.01
C ILE A 244 17.48 3.57 -4.94
N GLU A 245 16.27 4.14 -4.95
CA GLU A 245 15.77 5.06 -3.93
C GLU A 245 14.91 4.33 -2.90
N GLU A 246 14.05 3.42 -3.36
CA GLU A 246 13.08 2.71 -2.54
C GLU A 246 12.83 1.30 -3.07
N SER A 247 12.69 0.32 -2.16
CA SER A 247 12.27 -1.03 -2.49
C SER A 247 10.78 -1.18 -2.14
N LEU A 248 9.96 -1.57 -3.12
CA LEU A 248 8.52 -1.81 -2.93
C LEU A 248 8.24 -3.29 -2.65
N LYS A 249 9.10 -4.17 -3.17
CA LYS A 249 9.02 -5.63 -3.00
C LYS A 249 10.43 -6.21 -3.04
N GLY A 250 10.67 -7.23 -2.22
CA GLY A 250 11.92 -8.00 -2.23
C GLY A 250 12.95 -7.47 -1.24
N HIS A 251 14.16 -8.02 -1.32
CA HIS A 251 15.24 -7.72 -0.39
C HIS A 251 15.94 -6.41 -0.75
N ASP A 252 16.60 -5.80 0.23
CA ASP A 252 17.45 -4.64 0.00
C ASP A 252 18.65 -5.04 -0.88
N MET A 253 18.66 -4.50 -2.10
CA MET A 253 19.77 -4.67 -3.04
C MET A 253 20.82 -3.56 -2.89
N ASN A 254 21.96 -3.74 -3.56
CA ASN A 254 22.93 -2.66 -3.69
C ASN A 254 22.27 -1.44 -4.35
N LYS A 255 22.60 -0.25 -3.86
CA LYS A 255 22.02 1.00 -4.35
C LYS A 255 22.29 1.22 -5.84
N THR A 256 23.39 0.70 -6.38
CA THR A 256 23.66 0.75 -7.81
C THR A 256 23.03 -0.45 -8.51
N LEU A 257 22.19 -0.16 -9.50
CA LEU A 257 21.40 -1.13 -10.24
C LEU A 257 21.71 -1.02 -11.75
N PRO A 258 22.71 -1.74 -12.26
CA PRO A 258 22.97 -1.84 -13.69
C PRO A 258 21.91 -2.72 -14.35
N ILE A 259 21.25 -2.24 -15.41
CA ILE A 259 20.14 -2.93 -16.09
C ILE A 259 20.48 -3.08 -17.56
N ARG A 260 20.20 -4.27 -18.10
CA ARG A 260 20.19 -4.51 -19.54
C ARG A 260 19.00 -3.77 -20.17
N TYR A 261 19.24 -2.67 -20.87
CA TYR A 261 18.17 -1.77 -21.33
C TYR A 261 17.52 -2.25 -22.64
N GLU A 262 16.84 -3.40 -22.59
CA GLU A 262 16.23 -4.02 -23.78
C GLU A 262 15.13 -3.14 -24.39
N PHE A 263 15.16 -2.93 -25.70
CA PHE A 263 14.18 -2.09 -26.42
C PHE A 263 12.87 -2.79 -26.76
N HIS A 264 12.71 -4.06 -26.36
CA HIS A 264 11.55 -4.87 -26.67
C HIS A 264 10.99 -5.55 -25.43
N ASP A 265 9.72 -5.94 -25.51
CA ASP A 265 8.96 -6.57 -24.43
C ASP A 265 9.18 -8.11 -24.35
N LYS A 266 10.27 -8.61 -24.93
CA LYS A 266 10.55 -10.04 -25.19
C LYS A 266 9.36 -10.82 -25.81
N THR A 267 8.38 -10.15 -26.41
CA THR A 267 7.38 -10.84 -27.25
C THR A 267 8.00 -11.11 -28.62
N ASN A 268 7.49 -12.12 -29.35
CA ASN A 268 7.97 -12.50 -30.69
C ASN A 268 7.64 -11.44 -31.78
N LYS A 269 7.66 -10.16 -31.44
CA LYS A 269 7.55 -9.05 -32.39
C LYS A 269 8.86 -8.92 -33.17
N PRO A 270 8.79 -8.79 -34.51
CA PRO A 270 9.97 -8.57 -35.31
C PRO A 270 10.60 -7.21 -34.99
N LYS A 271 11.91 -7.11 -35.17
CA LYS A 271 12.64 -5.83 -35.11
C LYS A 271 12.01 -4.83 -36.10
N PRO A 272 11.79 -3.56 -35.73
CA PRO A 272 11.33 -2.54 -36.66
C PRO A 272 12.26 -2.39 -37.87
N GLU A 273 11.67 -2.19 -39.05
CA GLU A 273 12.44 -1.95 -40.29
C GLU A 273 13.20 -0.62 -40.19
N GLY A 274 14.47 -0.61 -40.57
CA GLY A 274 15.32 0.58 -40.48
C GLY A 274 15.73 1.00 -39.06
N TRP A 275 15.53 0.16 -38.03
CA TRP A 275 15.90 0.48 -36.65
C TRP A 275 17.37 0.93 -36.52
N LYS A 276 17.57 2.08 -35.87
CA LYS A 276 18.87 2.64 -35.48
C LYS A 276 18.78 3.14 -34.05
N PHE A 277 19.85 2.97 -33.29
CA PHE A 277 19.93 3.48 -31.92
C PHE A 277 20.07 5.01 -31.95
N ASP A 278 19.09 5.71 -31.38
CA ASP A 278 19.17 7.15 -31.08
C ASP A 278 19.23 7.34 -29.56
N GLU A 279 20.29 8.00 -29.10
CA GLU A 279 20.56 8.20 -27.68
C GLU A 279 19.54 9.12 -27.00
N LYS A 280 19.05 10.15 -27.71
CA LYS A 280 18.14 11.14 -27.14
C LYS A 280 16.71 10.62 -27.05
N GLU A 281 16.30 9.82 -28.03
CA GLU A 281 14.93 9.30 -28.07
C GLU A 281 14.75 8.03 -27.24
N MET A 282 15.79 7.17 -27.17
CA MET A 282 15.63 5.82 -26.59
C MET A 282 16.09 5.72 -25.13
N MET A 283 16.99 6.60 -24.69
CA MET A 283 17.48 6.57 -23.31
C MET A 283 16.70 7.55 -22.42
N PRO A 284 16.48 7.22 -21.13
CA PRO A 284 15.82 8.14 -20.22
C PRO A 284 16.63 9.41 -19.96
N GLU A 285 15.97 10.47 -19.53
CA GLU A 285 16.66 11.66 -19.04
C GLU A 285 17.35 11.37 -17.70
N LYS A 286 18.57 11.88 -17.53
CA LYS A 286 19.32 11.72 -16.28
C LYS A 286 18.57 12.39 -15.12
N GLY A 287 18.32 11.63 -14.07
CA GLY A 287 17.50 12.06 -12.93
C GLY A 287 16.03 11.62 -13.02
N SER A 288 15.58 11.10 -14.16
CA SER A 288 14.23 10.51 -14.27
C SER A 288 14.09 9.31 -13.32
N LYS A 289 12.91 9.17 -12.73
CA LYS A 289 12.58 8.09 -11.80
C LYS A 289 11.78 7.00 -12.50
N TRP A 290 12.05 5.76 -12.14
CA TRP A 290 11.48 4.58 -12.79
C TRP A 290 11.07 3.54 -11.75
N ILE A 291 9.96 2.87 -12.00
CA ILE A 291 9.55 1.66 -11.31
C ILE A 291 10.05 0.48 -12.12
N ILE A 292 10.83 -0.38 -11.48
CA ILE A 292 11.61 -1.43 -12.15
C ILE A 292 11.24 -2.78 -11.54
N PHE A 293 10.80 -3.69 -12.41
CA PHE A 293 10.42 -5.05 -12.09
C PHE A 293 11.57 -6.00 -12.41
N ILE A 294 12.15 -6.62 -11.39
CA ILE A 294 13.32 -7.47 -11.50
C ILE A 294 12.88 -8.93 -11.24
N PRO A 295 12.81 -9.78 -12.28
CA PRO A 295 12.41 -11.17 -12.17
C PRO A 295 13.35 -11.97 -11.26
N ASN A 296 14.65 -11.79 -11.42
CA ASN A 296 15.66 -12.48 -10.62
C ASN A 296 16.63 -11.44 -10.06
N ALA A 297 16.83 -11.40 -8.75
CA ALA A 297 17.77 -10.51 -8.09
C ALA A 297 19.24 -10.98 -8.22
N ILE A 298 19.58 -11.59 -9.36
CA ILE A 298 20.92 -12.07 -9.69
C ILE A 298 21.34 -11.43 -11.02
N PRO A 299 22.44 -10.65 -11.04
CA PRO A 299 22.92 -10.05 -12.27
C PRO A 299 23.53 -11.13 -13.18
N VAL A 300 23.23 -11.03 -14.48
CA VAL A 300 23.86 -11.83 -15.56
C VAL A 300 24.80 -10.89 -16.29
N ASP A 301 26.07 -11.25 -16.43
CA ASP A 301 27.11 -10.40 -17.03
C ASP A 301 27.21 -9.00 -16.39
N GLY A 302 27.00 -8.94 -15.06
CA GLY A 302 27.09 -7.70 -14.29
C GLY A 302 25.91 -6.74 -14.46
N GLN A 303 24.80 -7.19 -15.03
CA GLN A 303 23.58 -6.41 -15.22
C GLN A 303 22.33 -7.23 -14.87
N PHE A 304 21.30 -6.56 -14.37
CA PHE A 304 20.00 -7.14 -14.10
C PHE A 304 19.12 -7.11 -15.34
N GLU A 305 18.31 -8.15 -15.50
CA GLU A 305 17.22 -8.14 -16.48
C GLU A 305 15.96 -7.57 -15.84
N THR A 306 15.11 -6.98 -16.66
CA THR A 306 13.77 -6.54 -16.25
C THR A 306 12.71 -7.50 -16.76
N TYR A 307 11.56 -7.52 -16.09
CA TYR A 307 10.45 -8.38 -16.45
C TYR A 307 10.01 -8.07 -17.88
N HIS A 308 10.16 -9.03 -18.80
CA HIS A 308 9.89 -8.81 -20.22
C HIS A 308 10.55 -7.54 -20.78
N GLY A 309 11.83 -7.29 -20.47
CA GLY A 309 12.59 -6.21 -21.08
C GLY A 309 11.98 -4.84 -20.85
N SER A 310 11.59 -4.14 -21.91
CA SER A 310 11.02 -2.78 -21.80
C SER A 310 9.73 -2.71 -20.97
N TYR A 311 8.93 -3.78 -20.91
CA TYR A 311 7.68 -3.79 -20.17
C TYR A 311 7.89 -3.66 -18.64
N GLY A 312 8.96 -4.27 -18.13
CA GLY A 312 9.30 -4.25 -16.71
C GLY A 312 9.94 -2.95 -16.25
N ARG A 313 9.93 -1.91 -17.09
CA ARG A 313 10.40 -0.56 -16.76
C ARG A 313 9.28 0.42 -17.03
N LEU A 314 8.80 1.06 -15.98
CA LEU A 314 7.78 2.09 -16.07
C LEU A 314 8.36 3.40 -15.57
N GLU A 315 8.11 4.47 -16.30
CA GLU A 315 8.43 5.80 -15.80
C GLU A 315 7.58 6.08 -14.55
N TYR A 316 8.21 6.67 -13.54
CA TYR A 316 7.53 7.05 -12.31
C TYR A 316 6.60 8.22 -12.57
N ASN A 317 5.31 7.95 -12.44
CA ASN A 317 4.25 8.93 -12.29
C ASN A 317 3.25 8.41 -11.26
N GLU A 318 2.42 9.28 -10.68
CA GLU A 318 1.49 8.88 -9.62
C GLU A 318 0.50 7.81 -10.09
N ASP A 319 0.09 7.81 -11.37
CA ASP A 319 -0.82 6.81 -11.93
C ASP A 319 -0.20 5.41 -12.00
N ASN A 320 1.04 5.30 -12.48
CA ASN A 320 1.78 4.04 -12.55
C ASN A 320 2.10 3.52 -11.15
N TYR A 321 2.48 4.43 -10.26
CA TYR A 321 2.77 4.09 -8.88
C TYR A 321 1.52 3.59 -8.13
N ASP A 322 0.38 4.27 -8.27
CA ASP A 322 -0.90 3.84 -7.68
C ASP A 322 -1.34 2.46 -8.23
N LYS A 323 -1.11 2.18 -9.53
CA LYS A 323 -1.38 0.84 -10.11
C LYS A 323 -0.52 -0.25 -9.45
N VAL A 324 0.77 0.00 -9.24
CA VAL A 324 1.69 -0.95 -8.59
C VAL A 324 1.29 -1.21 -7.15
N LEU A 325 0.96 -0.14 -6.41
CA LEU A 325 0.53 -0.26 -5.03
C LEU A 325 -0.79 -1.03 -4.86
N ARG A 326 -1.76 -0.86 -5.77
CA ARG A 326 -3.01 -1.66 -5.75
C ARG A 326 -2.74 -3.16 -5.86
N ILE A 327 -1.80 -3.54 -6.73
CA ILE A 327 -1.43 -4.95 -6.93
C ILE A 327 -0.70 -5.49 -5.69
N LEU A 328 0.25 -4.71 -5.16
CA LEU A 328 0.92 -5.04 -3.90
C LEU A 328 -0.11 -5.30 -2.78
N GLU A 329 -1.15 -4.48 -2.69
CA GLU A 329 -2.23 -4.64 -1.70
C GLU A 329 -3.09 -5.89 -1.93
N GLN A 330 -3.48 -6.17 -3.17
CA GLN A 330 -4.27 -7.37 -3.51
C GLN A 330 -3.58 -8.68 -3.13
N HIS A 331 -2.24 -8.70 -3.17
CA HIS A 331 -1.45 -9.89 -2.85
C HIS A 331 -0.84 -9.87 -1.44
N LYS A 332 -1.27 -8.96 -0.57
CA LYS A 332 -0.86 -8.99 0.84
C LYS A 332 -1.36 -10.26 1.53
N GLY A 333 -0.51 -10.88 2.34
CA GLY A 333 -0.83 -12.10 3.10
C GLY A 333 -0.74 -13.41 2.30
N GLN A 334 -0.50 -13.35 0.99
CA GLN A 334 -0.13 -14.52 0.20
C GLN A 334 1.38 -14.76 0.32
N THR A 335 1.83 -15.16 1.51
CA THR A 335 3.17 -15.76 1.65
C THR A 335 3.21 -17.06 0.86
N ARG A 336 4.20 -17.17 -0.02
CA ARG A 336 4.44 -18.35 -0.85
C ARG A 336 5.04 -19.49 -0.06
#